data_AF-A0A8X6MW48-F1
#
_entry.id   AF-A0A8X6MW48-F1
#
_cell.length_a   1.000
_cell.length_b   1.000
_cell.length_c   1.000
_cell.angle_alpha   90.00
_cell.angle_beta   90.00
_cell.angle_gamma   90.00
#
_symmetry.space_group_name_H-M   'P 1'
#
loop_
_entity.id
_entity.type
_entity.pdbx_description
1 polymer ?
#
loop_
_entity_poly.entity_id
_entity_poly.type
_entity_poly.pdbx_seq_one_letter_code
_entity_poly.pdbx_strand_id
1 'polypeptide(L)'
;MSLADGYKSEGEVCTTSVVIRLEGRVIRTPLIVLPYAKGSRTLLGMNFLQNAGIVRNLKHHNWFCSDSPHRTYDFVKEVIIQEVQSRPNLEDNTC
;
A
#
# COMPACT_ATOMS: atom_id res chain seq x y z
N MET A 1 -15.00 -4.28 -5.49
CA MET A 1 -13.57 -4.11 -5.88
C MET A 1 -12.71 -4.82 -4.84
N SER A 2 -11.52 -5.34 -5.20
CA SER A 2 -10.58 -5.93 -4.23
C SER A 2 -9.43 -4.97 -4.01
N LEU A 3 -9.07 -4.74 -2.75
CA LEU A 3 -7.86 -4.00 -2.41
C LEU A 3 -6.61 -4.84 -2.67
N ALA A 4 -5.44 -4.20 -2.62
CA ALA A 4 -4.15 -4.83 -2.92
C ALA A 4 -3.74 -5.92 -1.92
N ASP A 5 -4.30 -5.92 -0.71
CA ASP A 5 -4.18 -6.97 0.30
C ASP A 5 -5.21 -8.10 0.14
N GLY A 6 -6.10 -8.00 -0.86
CA GLY A 6 -7.18 -8.96 -1.08
C GLY A 6 -8.44 -8.69 -0.27
N TYR A 7 -8.46 -7.63 0.55
CA TYR A 7 -9.66 -7.25 1.29
C TYR A 7 -10.78 -6.81 0.34
N LYS A 8 -12.00 -7.28 0.62
CA LYS A 8 -13.21 -6.97 -0.14
C LYS A 8 -14.27 -6.46 0.82
N SER A 9 -14.81 -5.30 0.52
CA SER A 9 -15.96 -4.72 1.21
C SER A 9 -16.76 -3.88 0.22
N GLU A 10 -18.01 -3.64 0.56
CA GLU A 10 -18.84 -2.63 -0.08
C GLU A 10 -18.64 -1.30 0.65
N GLY A 11 -18.46 -0.22 -0.10
CA GLY A 11 -18.23 1.11 0.45
C GLY A 11 -17.84 2.13 -0.61
N GLU A 12 -18.05 3.40 -0.30
CA GLU A 12 -17.60 4.50 -1.16
C GLU A 12 -16.09 4.67 -1.03
N VAL A 13 -15.43 4.75 -2.19
CA VAL A 13 -14.00 5.00 -2.29
C VAL A 13 -13.75 6.12 -3.29
N CYS A 14 -12.72 6.91 -3.05
CA CYS A 14 -12.24 7.87 -4.04
C CYS A 14 -11.12 7.22 -4.86
N THR A 15 -10.99 7.60 -6.14
CA THR A 15 -9.84 7.21 -6.96
C THR A 15 -9.14 8.46 -7.47
N THR A 16 -7.81 8.42 -7.51
CA THR A 16 -7.02 9.53 -8.04
C THR A 16 -5.75 9.03 -8.70
N SER A 17 -5.23 9.81 -9.64
CA SER A 17 -3.95 9.54 -10.29
C SER A 17 -2.84 10.25 -9.52
N VAL A 18 -1.92 9.48 -8.95
CA VAL A 18 -0.77 10.01 -8.21
C VAL A 18 0.53 9.76 -8.96
N VAL A 19 1.51 10.62 -8.71
CA VAL A 19 2.88 10.42 -9.16
C VAL A 19 3.69 9.83 -8.01
N ILE A 20 4.18 8.61 -8.19
CA ILE A 20 5.06 7.92 -7.24
C ILE A 20 6.49 8.03 -7.75
N ARG A 21 7.38 8.54 -6.89
CA ARG A 21 8.82 8.56 -7.14
C ARG A 21 9.46 7.36 -6.44
N LEU A 22 10.12 6.51 -7.21
CA LEU A 22 10.73 5.27 -6.71
C LEU A 22 12.14 5.13 -7.28
N GLU A 23 13.15 5.38 -6.45
CA GLU A 23 14.56 5.11 -6.78
C GLU A 23 15.02 5.60 -8.17
N GLY A 24 14.66 6.83 -8.51
CA GLY A 24 14.97 7.47 -9.80
C GLY A 24 13.91 7.27 -10.90
N ARG A 25 12.85 6.53 -10.62
CA ARG A 25 11.68 6.39 -11.50
C ARG A 25 10.55 7.32 -11.09
N VAL A 26 9.77 7.75 -12.08
CA VAL A 26 8.53 8.51 -11.88
C VAL A 26 7.40 7.71 -12.51
N ILE A 27 6.51 7.19 -11.67
CA ILE A 27 5.43 6.29 -12.09
C ILE A 27 4.11 7.00 -11.79
N ARG A 28 3.32 7.25 -12.84
CA ARG A 28 1.96 7.75 -12.68
C ARG A 28 1.00 6.57 -12.60
N THR A 29 0.30 6.42 -11.49
CA THR A 29 -0.60 5.28 -11.27
C THR A 29 -1.91 5.74 -10.63
N PRO A 30 -3.06 5.14 -10.97
CA PRO A 30 -4.26 5.29 -10.16
C PRO A 30 -4.05 4.64 -8.79
N LEU A 31 -4.58 5.28 -7.75
CA LEU A 31 -4.72 4.73 -6.40
C LEU A 31 -6.15 4.91 -5.90
N ILE A 32 -6.55 4.01 -5.01
CA ILE A 32 -7.78 4.09 -4.24
C ILE A 32 -7.46 4.80 -2.93
N VAL A 33 -8.26 5.81 -2.59
CA VAL A 33 -8.20 6.52 -1.31
C VAL A 33 -9.35 6.03 -0.44
N LEU A 34 -9.00 5.49 0.72
CA LEU A 34 -9.94 5.06 1.74
C LEU A 34 -10.08 6.18 2.78
N PRO A 35 -11.15 7.00 2.74
CA PRO A 35 -11.25 8.20 3.56
C PRO A 35 -11.24 7.92 5.07
N TYR A 36 -11.65 6.71 5.47
CA TYR A 36 -11.75 6.30 6.87
C TYR A 36 -10.50 5.55 7.39
N ALA A 37 -9.54 5.22 6.51
CA ALA A 37 -8.33 4.53 6.92
C ALA A 37 -7.38 5.49 7.66
N LYS A 38 -7.02 5.17 8.90
CA LYS A 38 -6.11 5.95 9.74
C LYS A 38 -4.84 5.15 10.03
N GLY A 39 -3.68 5.81 9.97
CA GLY A 39 -2.39 5.20 10.31
C GLY A 39 -1.94 4.06 9.39
N SER A 40 -2.61 3.83 8.26
CA SER A 40 -2.26 2.77 7.32
C SER A 40 -1.17 3.20 6.35
N ARG A 41 -0.28 2.26 6.01
CA ARG A 41 0.65 2.43 4.89
C ARG A 41 -0.08 2.17 3.57
N THR A 42 0.37 2.82 2.50
CA THR A 42 -0.16 2.57 1.16
C THR A 42 0.13 1.14 0.73
N LEU A 43 -0.91 0.43 0.32
CA LEU A 43 -0.77 -0.90 -0.28
C LEU A 43 -0.57 -0.77 -1.78
N LEU A 44 0.48 -1.41 -2.30
CA LEU A 44 0.80 -1.42 -3.72
C LEU A 44 0.37 -2.76 -4.32
N GLY A 45 -0.60 -2.69 -5.23
CA GLY A 45 -1.13 -3.87 -5.91
C GLY A 45 -0.20 -4.40 -6.99
N MET A 46 -0.54 -5.59 -7.50
CA MET A 46 0.19 -6.24 -8.59
C MET A 46 0.27 -5.37 -9.85
N ASN A 47 -0.77 -4.59 -10.15
CA ASN A 47 -0.80 -3.65 -11.26
C ASN A 47 0.34 -2.63 -11.18
N PHE A 48 0.59 -2.06 -10.00
CA PHE A 48 1.68 -1.13 -9.78
C PHE A 48 3.03 -1.82 -9.95
N LEU A 49 3.21 -3.00 -9.34
CA LEU A 49 4.48 -3.75 -9.41
C LEU A 49 4.84 -4.10 -10.87
N GLN A 50 3.85 -4.55 -11.65
CA GLN A 50 4.02 -4.87 -13.06
C GLN A 50 4.38 -3.63 -13.89
N ASN A 51 3.64 -2.53 -13.73
CA ASN A 51 3.89 -1.29 -14.48
C ASN A 51 5.25 -0.67 -14.13
N ALA A 52 5.69 -0.82 -12.88
CA ALA A 52 6.98 -0.34 -12.40
C ALA A 52 8.16 -1.23 -12.83
N GLY A 53 7.90 -2.44 -13.35
CA GLY A 53 8.91 -3.45 -13.61
C GLY A 53 9.58 -3.96 -12.33
N ILE A 54 8.87 -3.98 -11.19
CA ILE A 54 9.43 -4.43 -9.92
C ILE A 54 9.40 -5.95 -9.85
N VAL A 55 10.55 -6.54 -9.53
CA VAL A 55 10.70 -7.96 -9.23
C VAL A 55 10.95 -8.12 -7.73
N ARG A 56 10.13 -8.95 -7.09
CA ARG A 56 10.25 -9.29 -5.67
C ARG A 56 11.13 -10.52 -5.51
N ASN A 57 12.21 -10.40 -4.75
CA ASN A 57 13.08 -11.51 -4.40
C ASN A 57 12.84 -11.92 -2.95
N LEU A 58 11.95 -12.90 -2.77
CA LEU A 58 11.55 -13.38 -1.44
C LEU A 58 12.69 -14.04 -0.69
N LYS A 59 13.56 -14.79 -1.39
CA LYS A 59 14.68 -15.52 -0.78
C LYS A 59 15.68 -14.58 -0.11
N HIS A 60 15.96 -13.44 -0.75
CA HIS A 60 16.93 -12.47 -0.26
C HIS A 60 16.31 -11.29 0.46
N HIS A 61 14.98 -11.29 0.67
CA HIS A 61 14.23 -10.20 1.29
C HIS A 61 14.53 -8.83 0.66
N ASN A 62 14.67 -8.78 -0.66
CA ASN A 62 14.92 -7.56 -1.41
C ASN A 62 14.07 -7.49 -2.69
N TRP A 63 14.18 -6.38 -3.39
CA TRP A 63 13.55 -6.18 -4.68
C TRP A 63 14.49 -5.43 -5.62
N PHE A 64 14.23 -5.53 -6.92
CA PHE A 64 14.96 -4.84 -7.96
C PHE A 64 14.03 -4.51 -9.12
N CYS A 65 14.48 -3.65 -10.02
CA CYS A 65 13.76 -3.40 -11.27
C CYS A 65 14.27 -4.33 -12.36
N SER A 66 13.37 -4.84 -13.20
CA SER A 66 13.67 -5.85 -14.23
C SER A 66 14.73 -5.41 -15.24
N ASP A 67 14.80 -4.12 -15.53
CA ASP A 67 15.79 -3.44 -16.37
C ASP A 67 17.11 -3.12 -15.64
N SER A 68 17.23 -3.40 -14.34
CA SER A 68 18.41 -3.14 -13.51
C SER A 68 18.56 -4.18 -12.39
N PRO A 69 18.74 -5.48 -12.73
CA PRO A 69 18.70 -6.57 -11.75
C PRO A 69 19.86 -6.55 -10.74
N HIS A 70 20.96 -5.87 -11.06
CA HIS A 70 22.11 -5.73 -10.16
C HIS A 70 21.92 -4.64 -9.09
N ARG A 71 20.93 -3.76 -9.25
CA ARG A 71 20.62 -2.71 -8.27
C ARG A 71 19.45 -3.17 -7.41
N THR A 72 19.78 -3.70 -6.24
CA THR A 72 18.82 -4.27 -5.30
C THR A 72 18.55 -3.33 -4.14
N TYR A 73 17.33 -3.40 -3.59
CA TYR A 73 16.88 -2.63 -2.44
C TYR A 73 16.25 -3.59 -1.41
N ASP A 74 16.68 -3.49 -0.16
CA ASP A 74 16.16 -4.36 0.90
C ASP A 74 14.72 -3.98 1.27
N PHE A 75 13.91 -4.99 1.61
CA PHE A 75 12.64 -4.73 2.28
C PHE A 75 12.88 -4.22 3.70
N VAL A 76 11.96 -3.38 4.18
CA VAL A 76 11.98 -2.93 5.57
C VAL A 76 11.84 -4.13 6.50
N LYS A 77 12.77 -4.30 7.45
CA LYS A 77 12.85 -5.48 8.34
C LYS A 77 11.75 -5.51 9.41
N GLU A 78 11.27 -4.34 9.84
CA GLU A 78 10.17 -4.22 10.81
C GLU A 78 9.22 -3.09 10.43
N VAL A 79 7.93 -3.40 10.42
CA VAL A 79 6.85 -2.42 10.38
C VAL A 79 6.35 -2.28 11.81
N ILE A 80 6.66 -1.18 12.49
CA ILE A 80 5.91 -0.81 13.69
C ILE A 80 4.51 -0.43 13.21
N ILE A 81 3.59 -1.39 13.26
CA ILE A 81 2.16 -1.11 13.14
C ILE A 81 1.76 -0.59 14.51
N GLN A 82 1.60 0.73 14.64
CA GLN A 82 0.89 1.27 15.79
C GLN A 82 -0.56 0.80 15.64
N GLU A 83 -0.95 -0.20 16.42
CA GLU A 83 -2.35 -0.57 16.55
C GLU A 83 -3.13 0.68 16.94
N VAL A 84 -4.06 1.10 16.08
CA VAL A 84 -5.06 2.07 16.46
C VAL A 84 -5.87 1.43 17.56
N GLN A 85 -5.69 1.88 18.81
CA GLN A 85 -6.58 1.52 19.90
C GLN A 85 -8.01 1.84 19.47
N SER A 86 -8.81 0.81 19.23
CA SER A 86 -10.25 0.90 19.19
C SER A 86 -10.68 1.48 20.53
N ARG A 87 -11.16 2.73 20.53
CA ARG A 87 -11.81 3.31 21.72
C ARG A 87 -13.01 2.41 22.07
N PRO A 88 -13.18 2.00 23.34
CA PRO A 88 -14.40 1.34 23.76
C PRO A 88 -15.57 2.34 23.82
N ASN A 89 -16.71 1.88 23.31
CA ASN A 89 -18.11 2.26 23.57
C ASN A 89 -18.46 3.75 23.73
N LEU A 90 -19.20 4.29 22.74
CA LEU A 90 -20.17 5.34 23.02
C LEU A 90 -21.47 4.65 23.45
N GLU A 91 -21.59 4.37 24.74
CA GLU A 91 -22.91 4.47 25.37
C GLU A 91 -23.24 5.96 25.38
N ASP A 92 -24.20 6.38 24.56
CA ASP A 92 -24.98 7.57 24.88
C ASP A 92 -26.45 7.19 24.76
N ASN A 93 -27.03 7.12 25.94
CA ASN A 93 -28.42 6.86 26.21
C ASN A 93 -29.18 8.17 25.92
N THR A 94 -30.25 8.08 25.12
CA THR A 94 -31.47 8.89 25.21
C THR A 94 -31.36 10.42 25.03
N CYS A 95 -31.92 10.92 23.92
CA CYS A 95 -33.08 11.83 23.88
C CYS A 95 -33.88 11.53 22.60
#